data_AF-A0A942QTV2-F1
#
_entry.id   AF-A0A942QTV2-F1
#
_cell.length_a   1.000
_cell.length_b   1.000
_cell.length_c   1.000
_cell.angle_alpha   90.00
_cell.angle_beta   90.00
_cell.angle_gamma   90.00
#
_symmetry.space_group_name_H-M   'P 1'
#
loop_
_entity.id
_entity.type
_entity.pdbx_description
1 polymer ?
#
loop_
_entity_poly.entity_id
_entity_poly.type
_entity_poly.pdbx_seq_one_letter_code
_entity_poly.pdbx_strand_id
1 'polypeptide(L)'
;MKQLLVVGEDELSCSLGQQLVAQVLPAWKLSRDPINKRGVTKLIPELHRFVEQSRFQPVLCIADTDRMCPVQWLKDWSPNVMHHQFFLRLAVPEAESWVLADRKAMSEFFKISAAQIKADPEQLNDPKREVLRLALKSKVRRLRDEMVSTTDITKTGSGYNVHLSALVRENWQASRASERSSSLERAIRRLTEFGNAHR
;
A
#
# COMPACT_ATOMS: atom_id res chain seq x y z
N MET A 1 -4.90 4.06 -25.47
CA MET A 1 -5.26 4.22 -24.04
C MET A 1 -4.03 3.91 -23.22
N LYS A 2 -3.61 4.79 -22.30
CA LYS A 2 -2.37 4.59 -21.54
C LYS A 2 -2.62 3.52 -20.46
N GLN A 3 -1.72 2.54 -20.38
CA GLN A 3 -1.87 1.37 -19.50
C GLN A 3 -0.61 1.15 -18.68
N LEU A 4 -0.78 0.73 -17.43
CA LEU A 4 0.31 0.40 -16.51
C LEU A 4 -0.03 -0.87 -15.73
N LEU A 5 0.99 -1.65 -15.39
CA LEU A 5 0.87 -2.81 -14.53
C LEU A 5 1.08 -2.42 -13.05
N VAL A 6 0.24 -2.96 -12.16
CA VAL A 6 0.49 -2.94 -10.72
C VAL A 6 0.96 -4.30 -10.23
N VAL A 7 2.01 -4.31 -9.41
CA VAL A 7 2.52 -5.45 -8.67
C VAL A 7 2.55 -5.07 -7.20
N GLY A 8 1.97 -5.89 -6.34
CA GLY A 8 2.04 -5.73 -4.90
C GLY A 8 2.74 -6.91 -4.27
N GLU A 9 3.43 -6.65 -3.17
CA GLU A 9 3.91 -7.71 -2.28
C GLU A 9 2.77 -8.64 -1.85
N ASP A 10 1.63 -8.08 -1.50
CA ASP A 10 0.45 -8.74 -0.97
C ASP A 10 -0.85 -8.14 -1.53
N GLU A 11 -2.00 -8.48 -0.94
CA GLU A 11 -3.31 -7.99 -1.40
C GLU A 11 -3.53 -6.50 -1.09
N LEU A 12 -3.04 -6.03 0.06
CA LEU A 12 -3.21 -4.65 0.50
C LEU A 12 -2.38 -3.70 -0.37
N SER A 13 -1.11 -4.03 -0.59
CA SER A 13 -0.22 -3.28 -1.48
C SER A 13 -0.73 -3.26 -2.93
N CYS A 14 -1.35 -4.34 -3.42
CA CYS A 14 -2.06 -4.33 -4.71
C CYS A 14 -3.20 -3.31 -4.74
N SER A 15 -4.05 -3.30 -3.70
CA SER A 15 -5.20 -2.39 -3.59
C SER A 15 -4.74 -0.93 -3.51
N LEU A 16 -3.69 -0.65 -2.73
CA LEU A 16 -3.06 0.67 -2.65
C LEU A 16 -2.50 1.11 -3.99
N GLY A 17 -1.81 0.21 -4.72
CA GLY A 17 -1.26 0.50 -6.03
C GLY A 17 -2.34 0.83 -7.06
N GLN A 18 -3.42 0.05 -7.08
CA GLN A 18 -4.58 0.34 -7.93
C GLN A 18 -5.18 1.73 -7.63
N GLN A 19 -5.34 2.08 -6.35
CA GLN A 19 -5.89 3.38 -5.96
C GLN A 19 -4.95 4.54 -6.25
N LEU A 20 -3.64 4.36 -6.06
CA LEU A 20 -2.65 5.36 -6.45
C LEU A 20 -2.72 5.66 -7.94
N VAL A 21 -2.85 4.63 -8.79
CA VAL A 21 -3.03 4.83 -10.24
C VAL A 21 -4.32 5.57 -10.52
N ALA A 22 -5.45 5.14 -9.95
CA ALA A 22 -6.74 5.77 -10.18
C ALA A 22 -6.78 7.25 -9.75
N GLN A 23 -6.17 7.58 -8.61
CA GLN A 23 -6.24 8.92 -8.02
C GLN A 23 -5.14 9.87 -8.53
N VAL A 24 -3.94 9.36 -8.84
CA VAL A 24 -2.78 10.19 -9.24
C VAL A 24 -2.56 10.19 -10.76
N LEU A 25 -2.99 9.15 -11.46
CA LEU A 25 -2.82 8.98 -12.90
C LEU A 25 -4.18 8.78 -13.61
N PRO A 26 -5.11 9.75 -13.58
CA PRO A 26 -6.48 9.58 -14.07
C PRO A 26 -6.58 9.28 -15.58
N ALA A 27 -5.55 9.60 -16.37
CA ALA A 27 -5.47 9.28 -17.79
C ALA A 27 -4.98 7.84 -18.08
N TRP A 28 -4.58 7.10 -17.04
CA TRP A 28 -4.04 5.76 -17.12
C TRP A 28 -5.04 4.74 -16.58
N LYS A 29 -4.99 3.53 -17.13
CA LYS A 29 -5.73 2.38 -16.61
C LYS A 29 -4.78 1.23 -16.28
N LEU A 30 -5.26 0.31 -15.46
CA LEU A 30 -4.53 -0.94 -15.24
C LEU A 30 -4.51 -1.76 -16.54
N SER A 31 -3.35 -2.32 -16.88
CA SER A 31 -3.21 -3.20 -18.05
C SER A 31 -3.89 -4.55 -17.84
N ARG A 32 -4.01 -4.98 -16.57
CA ARG A 32 -4.68 -6.19 -16.09
C ARG A 32 -4.92 -6.07 -14.58
N ASP A 33 -5.50 -7.09 -13.98
CA ASP A 33 -5.59 -7.20 -12.53
C ASP A 33 -4.20 -7.14 -11.87
N PRO A 34 -4.06 -6.44 -10.72
CA PRO A 34 -2.80 -6.37 -9.99
C PRO A 34 -2.23 -7.77 -9.67
N ILE A 35 -0.91 -7.90 -9.76
CA ILE A 35 -0.23 -9.15 -9.39
C ILE A 35 0.12 -9.13 -7.92
N ASN A 36 -0.56 -9.97 -7.15
CA ASN A 36 -0.24 -10.23 -5.75
C ASN A 36 0.88 -11.29 -5.64
N LYS A 37 2.04 -10.91 -5.11
CA LYS A 37 3.19 -11.82 -4.93
C LYS A 37 3.10 -12.74 -3.71
N ARG A 38 2.19 -12.46 -2.78
CA ARG A 38 1.96 -13.21 -1.54
C ARG A 38 3.20 -13.25 -0.64
N GLY A 39 3.82 -12.09 -0.46
CA GLY A 39 4.94 -11.82 0.44
C GLY A 39 6.26 -11.47 -0.26
N VAL A 40 7.11 -10.73 0.46
CA VAL A 40 8.39 -10.21 -0.04
C VAL A 40 9.34 -11.32 -0.54
N THR A 41 9.34 -12.49 0.10
CA THR A 41 10.19 -13.64 -0.26
C THR A 41 9.90 -14.20 -1.65
N LYS A 42 8.68 -13.99 -2.16
CA LYS A 42 8.29 -14.34 -3.54
C LYS A 42 8.40 -13.17 -4.50
N LEU A 43 8.35 -11.92 -4.00
CA LEU A 43 8.50 -10.73 -4.80
C LEU A 43 9.96 -10.52 -5.23
N ILE A 44 10.90 -10.53 -4.27
CA ILE A 44 12.32 -10.20 -4.52
C ILE A 44 12.92 -11.02 -5.68
N PRO A 45 12.77 -12.37 -5.72
CA PRO A 45 13.34 -13.16 -6.82
C PRO A 45 12.79 -12.79 -8.21
N GLU A 46 11.57 -12.25 -8.28
CA GLU A 46 10.92 -11.85 -9.52
C GLU A 46 11.06 -10.37 -9.88
N LEU A 47 11.70 -9.54 -9.03
CA LEU A 47 11.84 -8.10 -9.31
C LEU A 47 12.48 -7.83 -10.67
N HIS A 48 13.52 -8.60 -11.04
CA HIS A 48 14.19 -8.49 -12.34
C HIS A 48 13.21 -8.68 -13.51
N ARG A 49 12.22 -9.57 -13.38
CA ARG A 49 11.22 -9.84 -14.41
C ARG A 49 10.29 -8.64 -14.59
N PHE A 50 9.92 -7.97 -13.50
CA PHE A 50 9.08 -6.78 -13.56
C PHE A 50 9.84 -5.55 -14.06
N VAL A 51 11.13 -5.45 -13.73
CA VAL A 51 12.02 -4.49 -14.36
C VAL A 51 12.06 -4.72 -15.86
N GLU A 52 12.41 -5.91 -16.36
CA GLU A 52 12.43 -6.16 -17.80
C GLU A 52 11.07 -5.92 -18.48
N GLN A 53 9.97 -6.27 -17.80
CA GLN A 53 8.62 -5.95 -18.29
C GLN A 53 8.40 -4.44 -18.46
N SER A 54 9.05 -3.61 -17.64
CA SER A 54 8.93 -2.16 -17.70
C SER A 54 9.51 -1.53 -18.98
N ARG A 55 10.26 -2.29 -19.78
CA ARG A 55 10.69 -1.88 -21.12
C ARG A 55 9.52 -1.71 -22.09
N PHE A 56 8.43 -2.45 -21.86
CA PHE A 56 7.29 -2.53 -22.78
C PHE A 56 6.05 -1.79 -22.26
N GLN A 57 5.90 -1.66 -20.95
CA GLN A 57 4.80 -0.91 -20.32
C GLN A 57 5.24 -0.43 -18.94
N PRO A 58 4.78 0.72 -18.42
CA PRO A 58 5.11 1.13 -17.07
C PRO A 58 4.62 0.14 -16.00
N VAL A 59 5.42 -0.05 -14.95
CA VAL A 59 5.14 -0.98 -13.86
C VAL A 59 5.28 -0.25 -12.52
N LEU A 60 4.22 -0.25 -11.72
CA LEU A 60 4.24 0.17 -10.33
C LEU A 60 4.33 -1.07 -9.43
N CYS A 61 5.44 -1.19 -8.70
CA CYS A 61 5.67 -2.22 -7.71
C CYS A 61 5.62 -1.61 -6.30
N ILE A 62 4.74 -2.13 -5.44
CA ILE A 62 4.64 -1.73 -4.02
C ILE A 62 5.08 -2.88 -3.13
N ALA A 63 5.94 -2.59 -2.17
CA ALA A 63 6.42 -3.53 -1.18
C ALA A 63 6.63 -2.84 0.17
N ASP A 64 6.77 -3.63 1.21
CA ASP A 64 7.02 -3.16 2.56
C ASP A 64 8.52 -3.13 2.84
N THR A 65 8.94 -2.26 3.77
CA THR A 65 10.34 -2.28 4.21
C THR A 65 10.59 -3.17 5.42
N ASP A 66 9.54 -3.62 6.12
CA ASP A 66 9.66 -4.37 7.37
C ASP A 66 10.61 -3.70 8.37
N ARG A 67 10.53 -2.35 8.45
CA ARG A 67 11.41 -1.46 9.25
C ARG A 67 12.86 -1.35 8.77
N MET A 68 13.24 -2.03 7.69
CA MET A 68 14.52 -1.78 7.03
C MET A 68 14.55 -0.34 6.48
N CYS A 69 15.72 0.28 6.53
CA CYS A 69 15.95 1.54 5.83
C CYS A 69 15.65 1.35 4.33
N PRO A 70 14.79 2.17 3.69
CA PRO A 70 14.47 2.04 2.28
C PRO A 70 15.69 2.09 1.35
N VAL A 71 16.73 2.83 1.73
CA VAL A 71 18.00 2.89 0.96
C VAL A 71 18.75 1.56 1.04
N GLN A 72 18.79 0.96 2.22
CA GLN A 72 19.41 -0.36 2.43
C GLN A 72 18.62 -1.45 1.72
N TRP A 73 17.28 -1.42 1.82
CA TRP A 73 16.36 -2.30 1.08
C TRP A 73 16.69 -2.31 -0.41
N LEU A 74 16.82 -1.12 -1.01
CA LEU A 74 17.17 -0.99 -2.43
C LEU A 74 18.57 -1.54 -2.73
N LYS A 75 19.55 -1.26 -1.88
CA LYS A 75 20.92 -1.77 -2.08
C LYS A 75 20.96 -3.30 -2.08
N ASP A 76 20.18 -3.93 -1.22
CA ASP A 76 20.22 -5.38 -1.03
C ASP A 76 19.40 -6.13 -2.10
N TRP A 77 18.31 -5.52 -2.58
CA TRP A 77 17.30 -6.25 -3.38
C TRP A 77 16.93 -5.63 -4.72
N SER A 78 17.35 -4.39 -5.02
CA SER A 78 17.07 -3.83 -6.33
C SER A 78 17.92 -4.50 -7.42
N PRO A 79 17.35 -4.80 -8.60
CA PRO A 79 18.13 -5.27 -9.73
C PRO A 79 19.17 -4.23 -10.16
N ASN A 80 20.33 -4.69 -10.65
CA ASN A 80 21.44 -3.83 -11.09
C ASN A 80 21.05 -2.82 -12.18
N VAL A 81 20.09 -3.19 -13.03
CA VAL A 81 19.52 -2.33 -14.05
C VAL A 81 18.11 -1.94 -13.60
N MET A 82 17.79 -0.66 -13.64
CA MET A 82 16.46 -0.13 -13.37
C MET A 82 16.03 0.71 -14.56
N HIS A 83 14.95 0.34 -15.23
CA HIS A 83 14.44 1.13 -16.34
C HIS A 83 13.58 2.30 -15.83
N HIS A 84 13.54 3.39 -16.60
CA HIS A 84 12.82 4.62 -16.24
C HIS A 84 11.31 4.45 -16.04
N GLN A 85 10.72 3.37 -16.58
CA GLN A 85 9.30 3.07 -16.47
C GLN A 85 8.97 2.08 -15.33
N PHE A 86 9.98 1.67 -14.52
CA PHE A 86 9.78 0.84 -13.34
C PHE A 86 9.73 1.71 -12.07
N PHE A 87 8.60 1.67 -11.38
CA PHE A 87 8.36 2.42 -10.15
C PHE A 87 8.33 1.44 -8.97
N LEU A 88 9.45 1.27 -8.30
CA LEU A 88 9.47 0.60 -6.99
C LEU A 88 9.16 1.62 -5.88
N ARG A 89 8.10 1.37 -5.12
CA ARG A 89 7.65 2.20 -4.00
C ARG A 89 7.54 1.36 -2.75
N LEU A 90 8.25 1.80 -1.72
CA LEU A 90 8.37 1.09 -0.47
C LEU A 90 7.53 1.79 0.60
N ALA A 91 6.56 1.07 1.17
CA ALA A 91 5.79 1.53 2.32
C ALA A 91 6.63 1.37 3.59
N VAL A 92 6.59 2.37 4.48
CA VAL A 92 7.46 2.43 5.65
C VAL A 92 6.65 2.48 6.94
N PRO A 93 6.79 1.49 7.85
CA PRO A 93 7.51 0.23 7.63
C PRO A 93 6.71 -0.77 6.77
N GLU A 94 5.39 -0.62 6.73
CA GLU A 94 4.44 -1.59 6.14
C GLU A 94 3.32 -0.87 5.40
N ALA A 95 2.63 -1.53 4.48
CA ALA A 95 1.52 -0.99 3.71
C ALA A 95 0.39 -0.41 4.60
N GLU A 96 0.16 -1.00 5.78
CA GLU A 96 -0.80 -0.50 6.76
C GLU A 96 -0.49 0.92 7.23
N SER A 97 0.78 1.35 7.21
CA SER A 97 1.15 2.74 7.53
C SER A 97 0.51 3.73 6.57
N TRP A 98 0.44 3.41 5.28
CA TRP A 98 -0.21 4.24 4.26
C TRP A 98 -1.73 4.28 4.44
N VAL A 99 -2.32 3.16 4.84
CA VAL A 99 -3.76 3.09 5.14
C VAL A 99 -4.10 3.93 6.38
N LEU A 100 -3.33 3.76 7.46
CA LEU A 100 -3.50 4.51 8.71
C LEU A 100 -3.32 6.02 8.54
N ALA A 101 -2.52 6.46 7.57
CA ALA A 101 -2.27 7.86 7.30
C ALA A 101 -3.55 8.61 6.86
N ASP A 102 -4.52 7.93 6.23
CA ASP A 102 -5.86 8.49 6.01
C ASP A 102 -6.74 8.30 7.25
N ARG A 103 -6.47 9.11 8.27
CA ARG A 103 -7.19 9.09 9.56
C ARG A 103 -8.70 9.28 9.40
N LYS A 104 -9.13 10.03 8.38
CA LYS A 104 -10.56 10.25 8.10
C LYS A 104 -11.21 8.94 7.66
N ALA A 105 -10.66 8.31 6.62
CA ALA A 105 -11.20 7.03 6.12
C ALA A 105 -11.21 5.96 7.22
N MET A 106 -10.13 5.85 8.00
CA MET A 106 -10.04 4.90 9.11
C MET A 106 -11.04 5.16 10.24
N SER A 107 -11.27 6.43 10.59
CA SER A 107 -12.25 6.83 11.61
C SER A 107 -13.67 6.48 11.19
N GLU A 108 -14.03 6.77 9.93
CA GLU A 108 -15.34 6.47 9.35
C GLU A 108 -15.54 4.95 9.22
N PHE A 109 -14.53 4.24 8.74
CA PHE A 109 -14.54 2.78 8.54
C PHE A 109 -14.81 2.01 9.84
N PHE A 110 -14.04 2.30 10.89
CA PHE A 110 -14.22 1.66 12.20
C PHE A 110 -15.35 2.31 13.03
N LYS A 111 -15.92 3.43 12.57
CA LYS A 111 -16.90 4.25 13.32
C LYS A 111 -16.39 4.64 14.72
N ILE A 112 -15.12 5.01 14.79
CA ILE A 112 -14.42 5.45 16.01
C ILE A 112 -13.99 6.92 15.89
N SER A 113 -13.61 7.55 17.00
CA SER A 113 -13.07 8.91 16.93
C SER A 113 -11.70 8.92 16.25
N ALA A 114 -11.45 9.87 15.34
CA ALA A 114 -10.15 10.06 14.71
C ALA A 114 -9.03 10.32 15.74
N ALA A 115 -9.35 10.84 16.93
CA ALA A 115 -8.40 11.02 18.04
C ALA A 115 -7.82 9.69 18.55
N GLN A 116 -8.49 8.56 18.29
CA GLN A 116 -8.00 7.23 18.68
C GLN A 116 -6.97 6.66 17.69
N ILE A 117 -6.77 7.31 16.55
CA ILE A 117 -5.82 6.91 15.51
C ILE A 117 -4.56 7.74 15.69
N LYS A 118 -3.42 7.08 15.80
CA LYS A 118 -2.12 7.73 15.99
C LYS A 118 -1.77 8.63 14.80
N ALA A 119 -1.11 9.75 15.09
CA ALA A 119 -0.83 10.79 14.10
C ALA A 119 0.26 10.38 13.10
N ASP A 120 1.28 9.64 13.56
CA ASP A 120 2.49 9.32 12.81
C ASP A 120 2.58 7.80 12.53
N PRO A 121 1.89 7.30 11.50
CA PRO A 121 1.80 5.86 11.24
C PRO A 121 3.13 5.22 10.85
N GLU A 122 4.04 5.97 10.22
CA GLU A 122 5.37 5.47 9.83
C GLU A 122 6.34 5.31 11.04
N GLN A 123 6.02 5.93 12.18
CA GLN A 123 6.79 5.81 13.42
C GLN A 123 6.27 4.68 14.33
N LEU A 124 5.24 3.96 13.89
CA LEU A 124 4.72 2.82 14.64
C LEU A 124 5.66 1.64 14.52
N ASN A 125 5.95 1.02 15.66
CA ASN A 125 6.71 -0.24 15.69
C ASN A 125 6.04 -1.36 14.88
N ASP A 126 4.71 -1.35 14.83
CA ASP A 126 3.88 -2.37 14.20
C ASP A 126 2.55 -1.73 13.74
N PRO A 127 2.50 -1.17 12.51
CA PRO A 127 1.29 -0.56 11.96
C PRO A 127 0.14 -1.57 11.83
N LYS A 128 0.43 -2.81 11.46
CA LYS A 128 -0.56 -3.89 11.34
C LYS A 128 -1.27 -4.15 12.66
N ARG A 129 -0.54 -4.24 13.76
CA ARG A 129 -1.11 -4.37 15.11
C ARG A 129 -1.91 -3.15 15.53
N GLU A 130 -1.53 -1.96 15.11
CA GLU A 130 -2.35 -0.76 15.33
C GLU A 130 -3.70 -0.87 14.60
N VAL A 131 -3.73 -1.36 13.36
CA VAL A 131 -4.99 -1.64 12.64
C VAL A 131 -5.84 -2.66 13.41
N LEU A 132 -5.25 -3.76 13.89
CA LEU A 132 -5.99 -4.77 14.69
C LEU A 132 -6.53 -4.17 15.99
N ARG A 133 -5.76 -3.30 16.66
CA ARG A 133 -6.21 -2.57 17.86
C ARG A 133 -7.39 -1.65 17.57
N LEU A 134 -7.41 -0.99 16.41
CA LEU A 134 -8.53 -0.16 15.97
C LEU A 134 -9.74 -1.02 15.61
N ALA A 135 -9.52 -2.15 14.93
CA ALA A 135 -10.55 -3.11 14.58
C ALA A 135 -11.27 -3.62 15.84
N LEU A 136 -10.56 -4.02 16.89
CA LEU A 136 -11.14 -4.43 18.17
C LEU A 136 -12.02 -3.35 18.83
N LYS A 137 -11.66 -2.07 18.65
CA LYS A 137 -12.41 -0.91 19.18
C LYS A 137 -13.51 -0.42 18.24
N SER A 138 -13.62 -0.99 17.04
CA SER A 138 -14.61 -0.61 16.05
C SER A 138 -16.01 -0.68 16.62
N LYS A 139 -16.89 0.27 16.28
CA LYS A 139 -18.32 0.14 16.62
C LYS A 139 -19.04 -0.83 15.67
N VAL A 140 -18.41 -1.20 14.56
CA VAL A 140 -18.96 -2.17 13.60
C VAL A 140 -18.59 -3.59 14.02
N ARG A 141 -19.59 -4.36 14.47
CA ARG A 141 -19.41 -5.74 14.95
C ARG A 141 -18.70 -6.63 13.95
N ARG A 142 -19.12 -6.58 12.68
CA ARG A 142 -18.51 -7.38 11.61
C ARG A 142 -17.00 -7.19 11.50
N LEU A 143 -16.52 -5.95 11.64
CA LEU A 143 -15.08 -5.66 11.57
C LEU A 143 -14.33 -6.26 12.77
N ARG A 144 -14.92 -6.21 13.98
CA ARG A 144 -14.33 -6.85 15.17
C ARG A 144 -14.20 -8.36 14.99
N ASP A 145 -15.26 -8.99 14.49
CA ASP A 145 -15.38 -10.45 14.43
C ASP A 145 -14.57 -11.05 13.26
N GLU A 146 -14.40 -10.32 12.15
CA GLU A 146 -13.77 -10.85 10.92
C GLU A 146 -12.32 -10.38 10.70
N MET A 147 -11.94 -9.17 11.14
CA MET A 147 -10.58 -8.65 10.89
C MET A 147 -9.53 -9.15 11.88
N VAL A 148 -9.95 -9.64 13.05
CA VAL A 148 -9.07 -10.08 14.12
C VAL A 148 -9.27 -11.58 14.34
N SER A 149 -8.20 -12.32 14.58
CA SER A 149 -8.32 -13.75 14.85
C SER A 149 -9.07 -14.00 16.16
N THR A 150 -9.94 -15.01 16.15
CA THR A 150 -10.72 -15.43 17.32
C THR A 150 -9.88 -16.18 18.36
N THR A 151 -8.73 -16.71 17.97
CA THR A 151 -7.83 -17.48 18.84
C THR A 151 -6.66 -16.67 19.36
N ASP A 152 -6.29 -15.60 18.67
CA ASP A 152 -5.17 -14.74 19.03
C ASP A 152 -5.43 -13.32 18.54
N ILE A 153 -5.80 -12.43 19.46
CA ILE A 153 -6.15 -11.03 19.15
C ILE A 153 -4.99 -10.22 18.55
N THR A 154 -3.76 -10.74 18.60
CA THR A 154 -2.58 -10.12 17.97
C THR A 154 -2.42 -10.49 16.50
N LYS A 155 -3.20 -11.46 16.01
CA LYS A 155 -3.17 -11.95 14.63
C LYS A 155 -4.37 -11.49 13.82
N THR A 156 -4.17 -11.43 12.50
CA THR A 156 -5.21 -11.10 11.55
C THR A 156 -6.26 -12.20 11.47
N GLY A 157 -7.53 -11.80 11.33
CA GLY A 157 -8.63 -12.69 10.99
C GLY A 157 -8.74 -12.88 9.47
N SER A 158 -9.56 -13.85 9.03
CA SER A 158 -9.73 -14.16 7.61
C SER A 158 -10.30 -13.00 6.78
N GLY A 159 -11.04 -12.09 7.42
CA GLY A 159 -11.59 -10.90 6.78
C GLY A 159 -10.62 -9.71 6.72
N TYR A 160 -9.42 -9.81 7.29
CA TYR A 160 -8.51 -8.66 7.42
C TYR A 160 -8.23 -7.97 6.08
N ASN A 161 -7.69 -8.72 5.11
CA ASN A 161 -7.37 -8.17 3.79
C ASN A 161 -8.62 -7.78 3.00
N VAL A 162 -9.71 -8.54 3.13
CA VAL A 162 -10.98 -8.25 2.44
C VAL A 162 -11.50 -6.88 2.84
N HIS A 163 -11.58 -6.64 4.16
CA HIS A 163 -12.08 -5.40 4.75
C HIS A 163 -11.17 -4.21 4.50
N LEU A 164 -9.85 -4.40 4.67
CA LEU A 164 -8.88 -3.33 4.49
C LEU A 164 -8.74 -2.94 3.00
N SER A 165 -8.78 -3.92 2.10
CA SER A 165 -8.78 -3.67 0.65
C SER A 165 -10.07 -2.99 0.20
N ALA A 166 -11.23 -3.32 0.79
CA ALA A 166 -12.49 -2.61 0.53
C ALA A 166 -12.41 -1.15 0.96
N LEU A 167 -11.91 -0.88 2.17
CA LEU A 167 -11.64 0.48 2.65
C LEU A 167 -10.76 1.26 1.66
N VAL A 168 -9.66 0.63 1.22
CA VAL A 168 -8.73 1.25 0.28
C VAL A 168 -9.45 1.59 -1.02
N ARG A 169 -10.23 0.66 -1.58
CA ARG A 169 -10.93 0.86 -2.85
C ARG A 169 -12.02 1.93 -2.81
N GLU A 170 -12.71 2.06 -1.68
CA GLU A 170 -13.97 2.80 -1.61
C GLU A 170 -13.83 4.19 -0.95
N ASN A 171 -12.94 4.34 0.04
CA ASN A 171 -12.92 5.56 0.86
C ASN A 171 -11.53 6.16 1.11
N TRP A 172 -10.46 5.37 1.00
CA TRP A 172 -9.10 5.84 1.21
C TRP A 172 -8.68 6.84 0.12
N GLN A 173 -8.09 7.96 0.54
CA GLN A 173 -7.62 9.01 -0.34
C GLN A 173 -6.12 9.24 -0.16
N ALA A 174 -5.38 9.04 -1.27
CA ALA A 174 -3.95 9.19 -1.34
C ALA A 174 -3.49 10.60 -0.94
N SER A 175 -4.23 11.65 -1.34
CA SER A 175 -3.92 13.03 -0.99
C SER A 175 -3.91 13.25 0.52
N ARG A 176 -4.98 12.87 1.24
CA ARG A 176 -5.07 12.97 2.70
C ARG A 176 -4.02 12.13 3.41
N ALA A 177 -3.81 10.90 2.92
CA ALA A 177 -2.81 10.00 3.49
C ALA A 177 -1.39 10.55 3.37
N SER A 178 -1.06 11.17 2.23
CA SER A 178 0.28 11.69 1.98
C SER A 178 0.69 12.84 2.90
N GLU A 179 -0.27 13.58 3.48
CA GLU A 179 0.01 14.61 4.50
C GLU A 179 0.68 14.04 5.76
N ARG A 180 0.56 12.72 5.99
CA ARG A 180 1.05 12.04 7.21
C ARG A 180 1.96 10.85 6.92
N SER A 181 2.34 10.64 5.67
CA SER A 181 3.24 9.57 5.26
C SER A 181 4.25 10.09 4.25
N SER A 182 5.49 10.23 4.70
CA SER A 182 6.58 10.74 3.88
C SER A 182 6.91 9.77 2.73
N SER A 183 6.79 8.45 2.97
CA SER A 183 7.03 7.45 1.94
C SER A 183 5.95 7.46 0.86
N LEU A 184 4.69 7.66 1.24
CA LEU A 184 3.58 7.83 0.32
C LEU A 184 3.66 9.14 -0.46
N GLU A 185 4.00 10.26 0.19
CA GLU A 185 4.19 11.56 -0.47
C GLU A 185 5.24 11.45 -1.59
N ARG A 186 6.39 10.81 -1.31
CA ARG A 186 7.42 10.53 -2.32
C ARG A 186 6.88 9.65 -3.46
N ALA A 187 6.04 8.66 -3.15
CA ALA A 187 5.42 7.81 -4.16
C ALA A 187 4.49 8.59 -5.09
N ILE A 188 3.58 9.38 -4.53
CA ILE A 188 2.65 10.24 -5.27
C ILE A 188 3.39 11.25 -6.13
N ARG A 189 4.41 11.93 -5.57
CA ARG A 189 5.21 12.91 -6.30
C ARG A 189 5.82 12.30 -7.56
N ARG A 190 6.43 11.12 -7.44
CA ARG A 190 7.04 10.43 -8.57
C ARG A 190 6.04 9.95 -9.61
N LEU A 191 4.88 9.47 -9.19
CA LEU A 191 3.80 9.11 -10.12
C LEU A 191 3.25 10.35 -10.83
N THR A 192 3.13 11.48 -10.13
CA THR A 192 2.67 12.76 -10.71
C THR A 192 3.65 13.27 -11.75
N GLU A 193 4.96 13.28 -11.45
CA GLU A 193 6.02 13.62 -12.40
C GLU A 193 5.93 12.76 -13.67
N PHE A 194 5.77 11.44 -13.51
CA PHE A 194 5.59 10.51 -14.61
C PHE A 194 4.35 10.83 -15.45
N GLY A 195 3.20 11.03 -14.81
CA GLY A 195 1.95 11.36 -15.48
C GLY A 195 2.04 12.67 -16.26
N ASN A 196 2.77 13.67 -15.74
CA ASN A 196 2.99 14.96 -16.40
C ASN A 196 3.90 14.85 -17.62
N ALA A 197 4.97 14.06 -17.53
CA ALA A 197 5.89 13.82 -18.66
C ALA A 197 5.23 13.06 -19.82
N HIS A 198 4.12 12.37 -19.54
CA HIS A 198 3.37 11.57 -20.50
C HIS A 198 1.92 12.06 -20.60
N ARG A 199 1.65 13.38 -20.57
CA ARG A 199 0.32 13.93 -20.86
C ARG A 199 -0.02 13.82 -22.33
#